data_AF-A0A9D1QU71-F1
#
_entry.id   AF-A0A9D1QU71-F1
#
_cell.length_a   1.000
_cell.length_b   1.000
_cell.length_c   1.000
_cell.angle_alpha   90.00
_cell.angle_beta   90.00
_cell.angle_gamma   90.00
#
_symmetry.space_group_name_H-M   'P 1'
#
loop_
_entity.id
_entity.type
_entity.pdbx_description
1 polymer ?
#
loop_
_entity_poly.entity_id
_entity_poly.type
_entity_poly.pdbx_seq_one_letter_code
_entity_poly.pdbx_strand_id
1 'polypeptide(L)' 'MVYENLRDLLLNSSSARRYFLSLPVSRQMELHRYGGTIRSAAQLRRLADSLDKYRHQLELGGFPP' A
#
# COMPACT_ATOMS: atom_id res chain seq x y z
N MET A 1 -15.46 -4.76 -7.13
CA MET A 1 -14.71 -5.91 -7.69
C MET A 1 -13.61 -6.30 -6.72
N VAL A 2 -13.45 -7.59 -6.51
CA VAL A 2 -12.42 -8.21 -5.67
C VAL A 2 -11.51 -8.98 -6.63
N TYR A 3 -10.21 -8.75 -6.52
CA TYR A 3 -9.15 -9.36 -7.32
C TYR A 3 -8.39 -10.39 -6.49
N GLU A 4 -7.64 -11.28 -7.10
CA GLU A 4 -6.92 -12.33 -6.36
C GLU A 4 -5.80 -11.77 -5.48
N ASN A 5 -5.08 -10.77 -5.99
CA ASN A 5 -3.92 -10.17 -5.36
C ASN A 5 -3.60 -8.79 -5.96
N LEU A 6 -2.58 -8.12 -5.42
CA LEU A 6 -2.15 -6.80 -5.86
C LEU A 6 -1.81 -6.78 -7.35
N ARG A 7 -1.12 -7.80 -7.87
CA ARG A 7 -0.74 -7.83 -9.29
C ARG A 7 -1.99 -7.87 -10.18
N ASP A 8 -2.94 -8.72 -9.85
CA ASP A 8 -4.19 -8.85 -10.58
C ASP A 8 -5.03 -7.56 -10.51
N LEU A 9 -5.08 -6.92 -9.33
CA LEU A 9 -5.68 -5.59 -9.16
C LEU A 9 -5.01 -4.53 -10.05
N LEU A 10 -3.68 -4.47 -10.08
CA LEU A 10 -2.95 -3.49 -10.88
C LEU A 10 -3.16 -3.73 -12.38
N LEU A 11 -3.20 -4.99 -12.81
CA LEU A 11 -3.44 -5.36 -14.21
C LEU A 11 -4.84 -4.99 -14.69
N ASN A 12 -5.86 -5.18 -13.86
CA ASN A 12 -7.26 -5.00 -14.27
C ASN A 12 -7.86 -3.64 -13.87
N SER A 13 -7.24 -2.89 -12.96
CA SER A 13 -7.73 -1.58 -12.50
C SER A 13 -6.75 -0.45 -12.80
N SER A 14 -7.10 0.38 -13.80
CA SER A 14 -6.31 1.54 -14.21
C SER A 14 -6.17 2.59 -13.09
N SER A 15 -7.22 2.82 -12.31
CA SER A 15 -7.20 3.78 -11.19
C SER A 15 -6.35 3.27 -10.02
N ALA A 16 -6.40 1.97 -9.71
CA ALA A 16 -5.52 1.37 -8.70
C ALA A 16 -4.06 1.43 -9.14
N ARG A 17 -3.79 1.12 -10.42
CA ARG A 17 -2.43 1.21 -11.00
C ARG A 17 -1.88 2.63 -10.95
N ARG A 18 -2.67 3.62 -11.37
CA ARG A 18 -2.26 5.02 -11.33
C ARG A 18 -1.93 5.47 -9.91
N TYR A 19 -2.76 5.10 -8.93
CA TYR A 19 -2.50 5.39 -7.53
C TYR A 19 -1.21 4.70 -7.04
N PHE A 20 -1.05 3.40 -7.30
CA PHE A 20 0.15 2.66 -6.90
C PHE A 20 1.43 3.28 -7.45
N LEU A 21 1.43 3.66 -8.73
CA LEU A 21 2.59 4.28 -9.38
C LEU A 21 2.86 5.71 -8.92
N SER A 22 1.86 6.41 -8.36
CA SER A 22 2.08 7.73 -7.73
C SER A 22 2.77 7.65 -6.37
N LEU A 23 2.87 6.46 -5.76
CA LEU A 23 3.55 6.27 -4.48
C LEU A 23 5.08 6.19 -4.68
N PRO A 24 5.88 6.62 -3.69
CA PRO A 24 7.33 6.40 -3.71
C PRO A 24 7.71 4.93 -3.87
N VAL A 25 8.84 4.62 -4.51
CA VAL A 25 9.30 3.24 -4.74
C VAL A 25 9.38 2.42 -3.44
N SER A 26 9.83 3.03 -2.34
CA SER A 26 9.87 2.36 -1.03
C SER A 26 8.48 1.89 -0.57
N ARG A 27 7.43 2.70 -0.81
CA ARG A 27 6.04 2.35 -0.52
C ARG A 27 5.52 1.27 -1.48
N GLN A 28 5.88 1.34 -2.75
CA GLN A 28 5.53 0.32 -3.73
C GLN A 28 6.09 -1.05 -3.32
N MET A 29 7.36 -1.09 -2.93
CA MET A 29 8.03 -2.31 -2.45
C MET A 29 7.37 -2.87 -1.20
N GLU A 30 7.02 -2.00 -0.25
CA GLU A 30 6.36 -2.40 0.99
C GLU A 30 4.96 -2.95 0.75
N LEU A 31 4.14 -2.29 -0.07
CA LEU A 31 2.83 -2.77 -0.49
C LEU A 31 2.92 -4.10 -1.26
N HIS A 32 3.99 -4.29 -2.05
CA HIS A 32 4.26 -5.56 -2.71
C HIS A 32 4.48 -6.72 -1.74
N ARG A 33 5.14 -6.48 -0.59
CA ARG A 33 5.33 -7.51 0.45
C ARG A 33 3.99 -8.01 1.01
N TYR A 34 3.01 -7.13 1.10
CA TYR A 34 1.64 -7.46 1.52
C TYR A 34 0.70 -7.77 0.35
N GLY A 35 1.23 -7.92 -0.88
CA GLY A 35 0.44 -7.99 -2.10
C GLY A 35 -0.56 -9.14 -2.16
N GLY A 36 -0.38 -10.21 -1.38
CA GLY A 36 -1.32 -11.33 -1.28
C GLY A 36 -2.64 -11.01 -0.57
N THR A 37 -2.70 -9.94 0.23
CA THR A 37 -3.93 -9.54 0.96
C THR A 37 -4.67 -8.38 0.30
N ILE A 38 -4.05 -7.73 -0.69
CA ILE A 38 -4.61 -6.57 -1.38
C ILE A 38 -5.43 -7.06 -2.58
N ARG A 39 -6.75 -7.02 -2.43
CA ARG A 39 -7.70 -7.51 -3.44
C ARG A 39 -8.59 -6.41 -4.00
N SER A 40 -8.38 -5.17 -3.60
CA SER A 40 -9.20 -4.03 -4.04
C SER A 40 -8.44 -2.71 -3.91
N ALA A 41 -8.85 -1.71 -4.69
CA ALA A 41 -8.31 -0.35 -4.59
C ALA A 41 -8.51 0.26 -3.18
N ALA A 42 -9.60 -0.09 -2.50
CA ALA A 42 -9.86 0.37 -1.13
C ALA A 42 -8.86 -0.23 -0.14
N GLN A 43 -8.56 -1.53 -0.24
CA GLN A 43 -7.54 -2.17 0.60
C GLN A 43 -6.15 -1.61 0.31
N LEU A 44 -5.82 -1.37 -0.97
CA LEU A 44 -4.56 -0.75 -1.37
C LEU A 44 -4.36 0.61 -0.68
N ARG A 45 -5.37 1.49 -0.75
CA ARG A 45 -5.34 2.82 -0.11
C ARG A 45 -5.26 2.73 1.41
N ARG A 46 -6.10 1.89 2.03
CA ARG A 46 -6.09 1.72 3.50
C ARG A 46 -4.74 1.23 4.01
N LEU A 47 -4.16 0.23 3.35
CA LEU A 47 -2.85 -0.28 3.75
C LEU A 47 -1.76 0.78 3.54
N ALA A 48 -1.83 1.53 2.44
CA ALA A 48 -0.95 2.66 2.24
C ALA A 48 -1.09 3.70 3.38
N ASP A 49 -2.30 4.08 3.77
CA ASP A 49 -2.49 5.03 4.88
C ASP A 49 -1.97 4.47 6.22
N SER A 50 -2.20 3.18 6.50
CA SER A 50 -1.70 2.52 7.72
C SER A 50 -0.18 2.52 7.81
N LEU A 51 0.51 2.22 6.70
CA LEU A 51 1.98 2.26 6.64
C LEU A 51 2.53 3.68 6.82
N ASP A 52 1.80 4.69 6.31
CA ASP A 52 2.17 6.10 6.52
C ASP A 52 2.13 6.47 7.99
N LYS A 53 1.02 6.13 8.66
CA LYS A 53 0.82 6.40 10.08
C LYS A 53 1.85 5.70 10.94
N TYR A 54 2.15 4.44 10.66
CA TYR A 54 3.16 3.69 11.39
C TYR A 54 4.55 4.33 11.26
N ARG A 55 4.92 4.76 10.05
CA ARG A 55 6.20 5.44 9.84
C ARG A 55 6.24 6.80 10.52
N HIS A 56 5.17 7.58 10.43
CA HIS A 56 5.06 8.85 11.14
C HIS A 56 5.18 8.67 12.66
N GLN A 57 4.58 7.62 13.21
CA GLN A 57 4.72 7.27 14.62
C GLN A 57 6.15 6.87 15.00
N LEU A 58 6.88 6.17 14.12
CA LEU A 58 8.30 5.85 14.36
C LEU A 58 9.18 7.11 14.32
N GLU A 59 8.90 8.05 13.40
CA GLU A 59 9.63 9.32 13.29
C GLU A 59 9.36 10.22 14.49
N LEU A 60 8.12 10.24 15.01
CA LEU A 60 7.75 10.98 16.22
C LEU A 60 8.19 10.29 17.51
N GLY A 61 8.30 8.95 17.51
CA GLY A 61 8.63 8.11 18.65
C GLY A 61 10.13 7.86 18.86
N GLY A 62 11.00 8.66 18.24
CA GLY A 62 12.47 8.58 18.33
C GLY A 62 13.10 8.80 19.72
N PHE A 63 12.35 8.60 20.81
CA PHE A 63 12.92 8.35 22.14
C PHE A 63 12.33 7.05 22.68
N PRO A 64 13.10 5.95 22.75
CA PRO A 64 12.65 4.75 23.44
C PRO A 64 12.74 4.97 24.97
N PRO A 65 11.85 4.37 25.78
CA PRO A 65 12.16 4.06 27.17
C PRO A 65 13.19 2.94 27.28
#